data_AF-A0AAU2JUY0-F1
#
_entry.id   AF-A0AAU2JUY0-F1
#
_cell.length_a   1.000
_cell.length_b   1.000
_cell.length_c   1.000
_cell.angle_alpha   90.00
_cell.angle_beta   90.00
_cell.angle_gamma   90.00
#
_symmetry.space_group_name_H-M   'P 1'
#
loop_
_entity.id
_entity.type
_entity.pdbx_description
1 polymer ?
#
loop_
_entity_poly.entity_id
_entity_poly.type
_entity_poly.pdbx_seq_one_letter_code
_entity_poly.pdbx_strand_id
1 'polypeptide(L)'
;MSHDEVYERALAPLRGIRVRDVQLPGFIDRDHPLTRFSPMRSSVYLALDDGYVRIDSLGGHGQLAFRPREDSAPAPLPHWDLDDDEFAVGSYGDDHLGGDGNLVAVTGVRYALNDESDRTTGTVRAAEIRFEYGGVLFLDPMYIQGIRLQGHGAYDRWLAWERQDAHTRSVFGPLEEHTWTP
;
A
#
# COMPACT_ATOMS: atom_id res chain seq x y z
N MET A 1 -20.93 -13.86 -6.66
CA MET A 1 -19.58 -14.00 -6.10
C MET A 1 -19.69 -13.66 -4.63
N SER A 2 -19.23 -14.53 -3.74
CA SER A 2 -19.25 -14.25 -2.29
C SER A 2 -18.20 -13.19 -1.94
N HIS A 3 -18.32 -12.58 -0.76
CA HIS A 3 -17.29 -11.68 -0.22
C HIS A 3 -15.91 -12.35 -0.23
N ASP A 4 -15.82 -13.59 0.26
CA ASP A 4 -14.58 -14.34 0.34
C ASP A 4 -13.94 -14.57 -1.04
N GLU A 5 -14.74 -14.87 -2.07
CA GLU A 5 -14.24 -15.06 -3.44
C GLU A 5 -13.64 -13.77 -4.04
N VAL A 6 -14.22 -12.60 -3.73
CA VAL A 6 -13.73 -11.32 -4.26
C VAL A 6 -12.40 -10.96 -3.62
N TYR A 7 -12.30 -11.04 -2.29
CA TYR A 7 -11.09 -10.65 -1.58
C TYR A 7 -9.98 -11.70 -1.68
N GLU A 8 -10.32 -12.98 -1.85
CA GLU A 8 -9.36 -13.97 -2.30
C GLU A 8 -8.76 -13.55 -3.64
N ARG A 9 -9.58 -13.20 -4.64
CA ARG A 9 -9.04 -12.76 -5.94
C ARG A 9 -8.18 -11.49 -5.83
N ALA A 10 -8.58 -10.52 -5.01
CA ALA A 10 -7.86 -9.26 -4.85
C ALA A 10 -6.50 -9.44 -4.16
N LEU A 11 -6.44 -10.31 -3.15
CA LEU A 11 -5.24 -10.52 -2.32
C LEU A 11 -4.40 -11.73 -2.76
N ALA A 12 -4.94 -12.62 -3.60
CA ALA A 12 -4.22 -13.74 -4.19
C ALA A 12 -2.87 -13.40 -4.85
N PRO A 13 -2.64 -12.19 -5.42
CA PRO A 13 -1.30 -11.80 -5.88
C PRO A 13 -0.23 -11.82 -4.78
N LEU A 14 -0.61 -11.78 -3.50
CA LEU A 14 0.28 -11.88 -2.35
C LEU A 14 0.49 -13.34 -1.88
N ARG A 15 -0.17 -14.31 -2.50
CA ARG A 15 -0.11 -15.71 -2.08
C ARG A 15 1.25 -16.32 -2.44
N GLY A 16 1.96 -16.81 -1.43
CA GLY A 16 3.26 -17.47 -1.61
C GLY A 16 4.38 -16.57 -2.15
N ILE A 17 4.18 -15.25 -2.21
CA ILE A 17 5.22 -14.33 -2.67
C ILE A 17 6.22 -14.07 -1.55
N ARG A 18 7.45 -13.77 -1.96
CA ARG A 18 8.47 -13.22 -1.07
C ARG A 18 8.86 -11.84 -1.58
N VAL A 19 8.89 -10.89 -0.66
CA VAL A 19 9.15 -9.48 -0.93
C VAL A 19 10.59 -9.17 -0.56
N ARG A 20 11.35 -8.57 -1.48
CA ARG A 20 12.72 -8.10 -1.24
C ARG A 20 12.78 -6.65 -0.79
N ASP A 21 11.81 -5.83 -1.20
CA ASP A 21 11.83 -4.40 -0.96
C ASP A 21 10.41 -3.81 -1.06
N VAL A 22 10.21 -2.68 -0.40
CA VAL A 22 9.03 -1.82 -0.55
C VAL A 22 9.48 -0.59 -1.32
N GLN A 23 8.92 -0.37 -2.50
CA GLN A 23 9.38 0.67 -3.42
C GLN A 23 8.32 1.74 -3.64
N LEU A 24 8.76 2.99 -3.56
CA LEU A 24 7.95 4.16 -3.90
C LEU A 24 8.58 4.86 -5.11
N PRO A 25 7.85 4.99 -6.23
CA PRO A 25 8.28 5.86 -7.30
C PRO A 25 8.18 7.33 -6.89
N GLY A 26 8.97 8.19 -7.51
CA GLY A 26 9.01 9.62 -7.23
C GLY A 26 10.00 10.31 -8.14
N PHE A 27 10.51 11.46 -7.69
CA PHE A 27 11.47 12.24 -8.44
C PHE A 27 12.53 12.85 -7.53
N ILE A 28 13.67 13.20 -8.13
CA ILE A 28 14.77 13.89 -7.46
C ILE A 28 14.62 15.39 -7.72
N ASP A 29 14.17 16.10 -6.71
CA ASP A 29 14.08 17.55 -6.69
C ASP A 29 15.49 18.15 -6.46
N ARG A 30 15.93 18.95 -7.44
CA ARG A 30 17.23 19.64 -7.43
C ARG A 30 17.11 21.17 -7.36
N ASP A 31 15.89 21.70 -7.29
CA ASP A 31 15.65 23.15 -7.24
C ASP A 31 15.93 23.74 -5.85
N HIS A 32 16.11 22.88 -4.86
CA HIS A 32 16.50 23.25 -3.52
C HIS A 32 18.01 23.12 -3.26
N PRO A 33 18.58 23.88 -2.30
CA PRO A 33 20.00 23.80 -1.96
C PRO A 33 20.49 22.40 -1.55
N LEU A 34 19.57 21.54 -1.14
CA LEU A 34 19.81 20.13 -0.85
C LEU A 34 18.94 19.30 -1.78
N THR A 35 19.57 18.40 -2.54
CA THR A 35 18.89 17.40 -3.35
C THR A 35 17.97 16.54 -2.48
N ARG A 36 16.73 16.34 -2.91
CA ARG A 36 15.73 15.58 -2.17
C ARG A 36 15.03 14.57 -3.07
N PHE A 37 14.76 13.39 -2.52
CA PHE A 37 13.82 12.47 -3.14
C PHE A 37 12.41 12.80 -2.67
N SER A 38 11.52 13.05 -3.63
CA SER A 38 10.12 13.40 -3.43
C SER A 38 9.25 12.21 -3.87
N PRO A 39 8.83 11.33 -2.93
CA PRO A 39 8.05 10.15 -3.27
C PRO A 39 6.62 10.54 -3.71
N MET A 40 6.19 9.95 -4.82
CA MET A 40 4.82 10.05 -5.32
C MET A 40 4.03 8.84 -4.84
N ARG A 41 3.35 8.99 -3.71
CA ARG A 41 2.75 7.86 -2.98
C ARG A 41 1.38 7.44 -3.51
N SER A 42 1.05 7.74 -4.76
CA SER A 42 -0.18 7.26 -5.40
C SER A 42 -0.16 5.74 -5.61
N SER A 43 1.04 5.15 -5.68
CA SER A 43 1.23 3.70 -5.77
C SER A 43 2.39 3.24 -4.89
N VAL A 44 2.26 2.05 -4.31
CA VAL A 44 3.31 1.34 -3.57
C VAL A 44 3.61 0.04 -4.31
N TYR A 45 4.89 -0.29 -4.44
CA TYR A 45 5.31 -1.51 -5.13
C TYR A 45 5.99 -2.43 -4.13
N LEU A 46 5.50 -3.67 -4.03
CA LEU A 46 6.23 -4.74 -3.38
C LEU A 46 7.12 -5.38 -4.43
N ALA A 47 8.43 -5.17 -4.29
CA ALA A 47 9.39 -5.75 -5.21
C ALA A 47 9.64 -7.21 -4.84
N LEU A 48 9.61 -8.09 -5.83
CA LEU A 48 9.82 -9.54 -5.68
C LEU A 48 11.16 -9.94 -6.30
N ASP A 49 11.46 -11.24 -6.28
CA ASP A 49 12.55 -11.81 -7.09
C ASP A 49 12.34 -11.59 -8.59
N ASP A 50 11.08 -11.67 -9.01
CA ASP A 50 10.68 -11.53 -10.39
C ASP A 50 9.40 -10.70 -10.42
N GLY A 51 9.48 -9.49 -10.97
CA GLY A 51 8.38 -8.53 -11.04
C GLY A 51 7.99 -7.89 -9.70
N TYR A 52 6.75 -7.39 -9.67
CA TYR A 52 6.23 -6.50 -8.65
C TYR A 52 4.75 -6.75 -8.38
N VAL A 53 4.31 -6.51 -7.15
CA VAL A 53 2.87 -6.29 -6.85
C VAL A 53 2.67 -4.80 -6.61
N ARG A 54 1.81 -4.16 -7.41
CA ARG A 54 1.45 -2.75 -7.25
C ARG A 54 0.20 -2.62 -6.37
N ILE A 55 0.21 -1.64 -5.47
CA ILE A 55 -0.91 -1.26 -4.63
C ILE A 55 -1.22 0.21 -4.92
N ASP A 56 -2.39 0.48 -5.49
CA ASP A 56 -2.78 1.81 -5.94
C ASP A 56 -3.73 2.48 -4.94
N SER A 57 -3.57 3.79 -4.77
CA SER A 57 -4.55 4.66 -4.15
C SER A 57 -5.63 5.03 -5.17
N LEU A 58 -6.90 4.81 -4.83
CA LEU A 58 -8.04 5.08 -5.69
C LEU A 58 -8.99 6.11 -5.06
N GLY A 59 -9.88 6.67 -5.90
CA GLY A 59 -11.01 7.49 -5.44
C GLY A 59 -10.59 8.81 -4.79
N GLY A 60 -9.47 9.42 -5.22
CA GLY A 60 -8.96 10.64 -4.59
C GLY A 60 -8.41 10.40 -3.19
N HIS A 61 -7.71 9.28 -2.99
CA HIS A 61 -7.04 8.90 -1.75
C HIS A 61 -7.91 8.22 -0.69
N GLY A 62 -9.09 7.71 -1.05
CA GLY A 62 -9.99 7.01 -0.11
C GLY A 62 -9.77 5.50 -0.01
N GLN A 63 -9.27 4.84 -1.06
CA GLN A 63 -9.26 3.38 -1.16
C GLN A 63 -7.92 2.83 -1.68
N LEU A 64 -7.65 1.56 -1.43
CA LEU A 64 -6.53 0.79 -1.95
C LEU A 64 -7.02 -0.30 -2.92
N ALA A 65 -6.27 -0.51 -4.00
CA ALA A 65 -6.43 -1.64 -4.89
C ALA A 65 -5.12 -2.41 -5.05
N PHE A 66 -5.18 -3.71 -4.77
CA PHE A 66 -4.10 -4.64 -5.07
C PHE A 66 -4.17 -5.03 -6.53
N ARG A 67 -3.08 -4.81 -7.26
CA ARG A 67 -2.96 -5.17 -8.67
C ARG A 67 -2.34 -6.56 -8.79
N PRO A 68 -2.65 -7.28 -9.88
CA PRO A 68 -1.92 -8.48 -10.24
C PRO A 68 -0.42 -8.21 -10.32
N ARG A 69 0.37 -9.29 -10.27
CA ARG A 69 1.81 -9.21 -10.49
C ARG A 69 2.10 -8.62 -11.86
N GLU A 70 3.02 -7.68 -11.91
CA GLU A 70 3.50 -7.01 -13.11
C GLU A 70 5.00 -7.29 -13.28
N ASP A 71 5.44 -7.59 -14.50
CA ASP A 71 6.86 -7.83 -14.80
C ASP A 71 7.66 -6.52 -14.96
N SER A 72 6.95 -5.42 -15.20
CA SER A 72 7.55 -4.10 -15.39
C SER A 72 7.90 -3.44 -14.05
N ALA A 73 9.10 -2.86 -13.99
CA ALA A 73 9.52 -1.99 -12.89
C ALA A 73 8.63 -0.75 -12.76
N PRO A 74 8.60 -0.09 -11.59
CA PRO A 74 7.92 1.17 -11.42
C PRO A 74 8.37 2.19 -12.48
N ALA A 75 7.39 2.84 -13.11
CA ALA A 75 7.60 3.87 -14.12
C ALA A 75 6.79 5.12 -13.75
N PRO A 76 7.17 6.31 -14.26
CA PRO A 76 6.35 7.50 -14.14
C PRO A 76 4.92 7.24 -14.64
N LEU A 77 3.92 7.71 -13.89
CA LEU A 77 2.54 7.65 -14.37
C LEU A 77 2.31 8.72 -15.44
N PRO A 78 1.45 8.49 -16.44
CA PRO A 78 1.26 9.43 -17.56
C PRO A 78 0.81 10.85 -17.18
N HIS A 79 0.27 11.03 -15.97
CA HIS A 79 -0.20 12.32 -15.47
C HIS A 79 0.85 13.03 -14.60
N TRP A 80 2.04 12.45 -14.44
CA TRP A 80 3.13 13.12 -13.74
C TRP A 80 3.78 14.10 -14.69
N ASP A 81 3.68 15.37 -14.32
CA ASP A 81 4.46 16.41 -14.94
C ASP A 81 5.81 16.43 -14.24
N LEU A 82 6.79 15.76 -14.84
CA LEU A 82 8.13 15.71 -14.28
C LEU A 82 8.98 16.90 -14.75
N ASP A 83 8.52 17.72 -15.71
CA ASP A 83 9.31 18.82 -16.30
C ASP A 83 10.79 18.44 -16.50
N ASP A 84 11.69 18.98 -15.66
CA ASP A 84 13.15 18.76 -15.65
C ASP A 84 13.62 17.83 -14.49
N ASP A 85 12.70 17.34 -13.66
CA ASP A 85 12.97 16.45 -12.54
C ASP A 85 13.30 15.02 -13.01
N GLU A 86 14.28 14.41 -12.33
CA GLU A 86 14.69 13.04 -12.62
C GLU A 86 13.80 12.03 -11.89
N PHE A 87 13.13 11.15 -12.64
CA PHE A 87 12.42 10.02 -12.06
C PHE A 87 13.37 9.11 -11.28
N ALA A 88 12.95 8.72 -10.07
CA ALA A 88 13.67 7.77 -9.24
C ALA A 88 12.70 6.86 -8.48
N VAL A 89 13.24 5.75 -7.97
CA VAL A 89 12.52 4.81 -7.11
C VAL A 89 13.25 4.72 -5.77
N GLY A 90 12.56 5.08 -4.70
CA GLY A 90 13.07 4.95 -3.33
C GLY A 90 12.80 3.57 -2.77
N SER A 91 13.78 3.01 -2.05
CA SER A 91 13.67 1.78 -1.27
C SER A 91 13.28 2.11 0.17
N TYR A 92 12.26 1.42 0.67
CA TYR A 92 11.67 1.56 2.00
C TYR A 92 11.53 0.21 2.72
N GLY A 93 12.12 -0.86 2.17
CA GLY A 93 12.01 -2.22 2.72
C GLY A 93 12.55 -2.34 4.14
N ASP A 94 13.68 -1.69 4.45
CA ASP A 94 14.36 -1.80 5.74
C ASP A 94 13.48 -1.39 6.94
N ASP A 95 12.56 -0.44 6.73
CA ASP A 95 11.66 0.06 7.77
C ASP A 95 10.47 -0.89 8.05
N HIS A 96 10.20 -1.84 7.15
CA HIS A 96 8.92 -2.56 7.11
C HIS A 96 9.04 -4.08 7.04
N LEU A 97 10.05 -4.60 6.35
CA LEU A 97 10.18 -6.04 6.10
C LEU A 97 10.77 -6.81 7.29
N GLY A 98 11.49 -6.12 8.20
CA GLY A 98 12.05 -6.73 9.41
C GLY A 98 13.17 -7.74 9.16
N GLY A 99 13.71 -7.78 7.93
CA GLY A 99 14.80 -8.68 7.53
C GLY A 99 16.03 -7.91 7.05
N ASP A 100 17.22 -8.46 7.28
CA ASP A 100 18.51 -7.91 6.87
C ASP A 100 18.73 -8.07 5.34
N GLY A 101 17.85 -7.47 4.51
CA GLY A 101 17.93 -7.54 3.05
C GLY A 101 17.56 -8.90 2.43
N ASN A 102 16.93 -9.79 3.21
CA ASN A 102 16.44 -11.08 2.73
C ASN A 102 15.00 -10.98 2.20
N LEU A 103 14.67 -11.89 1.28
CA LEU A 103 13.28 -12.13 0.85
C LEU A 103 12.42 -12.60 2.01
N VAL A 104 11.37 -11.84 2.35
CA VAL A 104 10.43 -12.18 3.42
C VAL A 104 9.08 -12.59 2.84
N ALA A 105 8.55 -13.74 3.24
CA ALA A 105 7.24 -14.17 2.76
C ALA A 105 6.12 -13.31 3.38
N VAL A 106 5.06 -13.08 2.61
CA VAL A 106 3.81 -12.54 3.16
C VAL A 106 3.13 -13.64 3.97
N THR A 107 2.75 -13.35 5.21
CA THR A 107 2.11 -14.30 6.14
C THR A 107 0.64 -14.00 6.40
N GLY A 108 0.17 -12.81 6.04
CA GLY A 108 -1.23 -12.44 6.14
C GLY A 108 -1.49 -10.99 5.83
N VAL A 109 -2.76 -10.65 5.65
CA VAL A 109 -3.23 -9.28 5.47
C VAL A 109 -4.41 -9.03 6.39
N ARG A 110 -4.33 -7.99 7.21
CA ARG A 110 -5.52 -7.40 7.83
C ARG A 110 -5.97 -6.25 6.97
N TYR A 111 -7.27 -6.12 6.74
CA TYR A 111 -7.79 -5.02 5.96
C TYR A 111 -9.12 -4.54 6.51
N ALA A 112 -9.40 -3.26 6.25
CA ALA A 112 -10.63 -2.62 6.63
C ALA A 112 -11.43 -2.25 5.38
N LEU A 113 -12.75 -2.41 5.46
CA LEU A 113 -13.70 -1.92 4.47
C LEU A 113 -14.54 -0.79 5.05
N ASN A 114 -15.08 0.06 4.19
CA ASN A 114 -16.08 1.07 4.51
C ASN A 114 -17.13 1.15 3.40
N ASP A 115 -18.03 2.15 3.44
CA ASP A 115 -19.12 2.27 2.46
C ASP A 115 -18.62 2.61 1.04
N GLU A 116 -17.39 3.12 0.91
CA GLU A 116 -16.74 3.42 -0.37
C GLU A 116 -15.95 2.23 -0.94
N SER A 117 -15.77 1.15 -0.17
CA SER A 117 -15.07 -0.04 -0.64
C SER A 117 -15.90 -0.78 -1.69
N ASP A 118 -15.34 -0.95 -2.89
CA ASP A 118 -15.95 -1.66 -4.00
C ASP A 118 -15.79 -3.17 -3.78
N ARG A 119 -16.85 -3.79 -3.28
CA ARG A 119 -16.94 -5.24 -3.04
C ARG A 119 -17.06 -6.08 -4.31
N THR A 120 -17.09 -5.48 -5.49
CA THR A 120 -17.07 -6.20 -6.77
C THR A 120 -15.66 -6.33 -7.32
N THR A 121 -14.84 -5.28 -7.14
CA THR A 121 -13.43 -5.25 -7.55
C THR A 121 -12.46 -5.59 -6.42
N GLY A 122 -12.91 -5.57 -5.16
CA GLY A 122 -12.12 -5.91 -3.98
C GLY A 122 -11.21 -4.78 -3.51
N THR A 123 -11.68 -3.52 -3.59
CA THR A 123 -10.93 -2.40 -2.98
C THR A 123 -11.13 -2.38 -1.47
N VAL A 124 -10.14 -1.87 -0.74
CA VAL A 124 -10.17 -1.80 0.73
C VAL A 124 -9.86 -0.38 1.19
N ARG A 125 -10.39 0.04 2.34
CA ARG A 125 -10.12 1.36 2.93
C ARG A 125 -8.66 1.49 3.39
N ALA A 126 -8.12 0.45 4.01
CA ALA A 126 -6.74 0.38 4.48
C ALA A 126 -6.31 -1.08 4.66
N ALA A 127 -5.00 -1.34 4.66
CA ALA A 127 -4.47 -2.70 4.83
C ALA A 127 -3.15 -2.73 5.62
N GLU A 128 -2.98 -3.77 6.44
CA GLU A 128 -1.73 -4.15 7.10
C GLU A 128 -1.27 -5.48 6.53
N ILE A 129 -0.15 -5.47 5.82
CA ILE A 129 0.52 -6.66 5.31
C ILE A 129 1.53 -7.12 6.36
N ARG A 130 1.50 -8.41 6.69
CA ARG A 130 2.41 -9.04 7.63
C ARG A 130 3.39 -9.91 6.88
N PHE A 131 4.63 -9.86 7.32
CA PHE A 131 5.73 -10.63 6.74
C PHE A 131 6.26 -11.65 7.75
N GLU A 132 7.10 -12.56 7.28
CA GLU A 132 7.96 -13.36 8.15
C GLU A 132 8.81 -12.47 9.07
N TYR A 133 9.32 -13.06 10.16
CA TYR A 133 10.19 -12.37 11.13
C TYR A 133 9.57 -11.13 11.82
N GLY A 134 8.25 -10.94 11.71
CA GLY A 134 7.52 -9.88 12.40
C GLY A 134 7.49 -8.54 11.65
N GLY A 135 7.95 -8.51 10.40
CA GLY A 135 7.79 -7.34 9.52
C GLY A 135 6.32 -6.97 9.32
N VAL A 136 6.03 -5.67 9.25
CA VAL A 136 4.68 -5.14 9.06
C VAL A 136 4.73 -3.90 8.17
N LEU A 137 3.84 -3.85 7.17
CA LEU A 137 3.57 -2.69 6.34
C LEU A 137 2.09 -2.31 6.42
N PHE A 138 1.80 -1.21 7.10
CA PHE A 138 0.49 -0.57 7.10
C PHE A 138 0.38 0.48 6.00
N LEU A 139 -0.72 0.42 5.25
CA LEU A 139 -1.04 1.23 4.09
C LEU A 139 -2.36 1.96 4.37
N ASP A 140 -2.29 3.29 4.46
CA ASP A 140 -3.45 4.17 4.58
C ASP A 140 -3.48 5.16 3.40
N PRO A 141 -4.46 5.08 2.49
CA PRO A 141 -4.51 5.94 1.32
C PRO A 141 -4.84 7.39 1.64
N MET A 142 -5.45 7.72 2.80
CA MET A 142 -6.04 9.05 3.07
C MET A 142 -5.05 10.15 3.48
N TYR A 143 -3.76 9.98 3.20
CA TYR A 143 -2.78 11.03 3.46
C TYR A 143 -2.70 12.00 2.28
N ILE A 144 -2.40 13.27 2.57
CA ILE A 144 -2.48 14.39 1.60
C ILE A 144 -1.61 14.20 0.34
N GLN A 145 -0.65 13.27 0.38
CA GLN A 145 0.25 12.94 -0.72
C GLN A 145 0.11 11.47 -1.19
N GLY A 146 -1.00 10.81 -0.87
CA GLY A 146 -1.28 9.42 -1.23
C GLY A 146 -1.14 8.43 -0.07
N ILE A 147 -0.59 7.25 -0.34
CA ILE A 147 -0.50 6.15 0.61
C ILE A 147 0.55 6.47 1.67
N ARG A 148 0.12 6.55 2.92
CA ARG A 148 1.01 6.62 4.08
C ARG A 148 1.48 5.21 4.46
N LEU A 149 2.80 5.04 4.49
CA LEU A 149 3.46 3.83 4.98
C LEU A 149 3.77 3.96 6.48
N GLN A 150 3.43 2.94 7.25
CA GLN A 150 3.81 2.84 8.66
C GLN A 150 4.07 1.38 9.05
N GLY A 151 4.80 1.18 10.15
CA GLY A 151 5.09 -0.16 10.68
C GLY A 151 4.18 -0.58 11.84
N HIS A 152 4.75 -1.35 12.75
CA HIS A 152 4.06 -2.03 13.83
C HIS A 152 3.08 -1.16 14.64
N GLY A 153 1.88 -1.71 14.90
CA GLY A 153 0.81 -1.09 15.69
C GLY A 153 0.13 0.11 15.01
N ALA A 154 0.53 0.49 13.79
CA ALA A 154 -0.09 1.61 13.10
C ALA A 154 -1.54 1.33 12.69
N TYR A 155 -1.85 0.11 12.24
CA TYR A 155 -3.22 -0.29 11.93
C TYR A 155 -4.14 -0.17 13.14
N ASP A 156 -3.71 -0.64 14.31
CA ASP A 156 -4.53 -0.61 15.52
C ASP A 156 -4.76 0.84 16.01
N ARG A 157 -3.73 1.69 15.94
CA ARG A 157 -3.86 3.13 16.25
C ARG A 157 -4.81 3.83 15.28
N TRP A 158 -4.66 3.55 13.98
CA TRP A 158 -5.51 4.10 12.91
C TRP A 158 -6.97 3.68 13.13
N LEU A 159 -7.22 2.39 13.32
CA LEU A 159 -8.55 1.84 13.56
C LEU A 159 -9.20 2.41 14.82
N ALA A 160 -8.45 2.57 15.91
CA ALA A 160 -8.95 3.19 17.14
C ALA A 160 -9.36 4.65 16.92
N TRP A 161 -8.57 5.40 16.15
CA TRP A 161 -8.87 6.78 15.77
C TRP A 161 -10.11 6.87 14.88
N GLU A 162 -10.18 6.10 13.79
CA GLU A 162 -11.33 6.06 12.86
C GLU A 162 -12.65 5.72 13.56
N ARG A 163 -12.62 4.80 14.54
CA ARG A 163 -13.82 4.43 15.31
C ARG A 163 -14.35 5.57 16.18
N GLN A 164 -13.46 6.43 16.65
CA GLN A 164 -13.78 7.58 17.50
C GLN A 164 -14.12 8.84 16.69
N ASP A 165 -13.57 8.98 15.48
CA ASP A 165 -13.83 10.15 14.66
C ASP A 165 -15.24 10.11 14.05
N ALA A 166 -16.14 10.87 14.67
CA ALA A 166 -17.52 10.99 14.22
C ALA A 166 -17.64 11.57 12.80
N HIS A 167 -16.71 12.46 12.41
CA HIS A 167 -16.74 13.06 11.07
C HIS A 167 -16.47 11.99 10.00
N THR A 168 -15.34 11.31 10.09
CA THR A 168 -14.96 10.23 9.17
C THR A 168 -16.05 9.16 9.08
N ARG A 169 -16.61 8.70 10.21
CA ARG A 169 -17.73 7.74 10.20
C ARG A 169 -19.00 8.25 9.53
N SER A 170 -19.30 9.54 9.65
CA SER A 170 -20.48 10.12 9.00
C SER A 170 -20.32 10.27 7.49
N VAL A 171 -19.09 10.45 7.01
CA VAL A 171 -18.79 10.65 5.59
C VAL A 171 -18.60 9.32 4.89
N PHE A 172 -17.88 8.39 5.51
CA PHE A 172 -17.38 7.16 4.89
C PHE A 172 -18.04 5.87 5.40
N GLY A 173 -18.92 5.97 6.38
CA GLY A 173 -19.62 4.81 6.96
C GLY A 173 -18.82 4.08 8.04
N PRO A 174 -19.38 2.96 8.55
CA PRO A 174 -18.72 2.12 9.54
C PRO A 174 -17.54 1.34 8.94
N LEU A 175 -16.55 1.03 9.78
CA LEU A 175 -15.45 0.13 9.41
C LEU A 175 -15.80 -1.32 9.69
N GLU A 176 -15.56 -2.18 8.70
CA GLU A 176 -15.57 -3.65 8.82
C GLU A 176 -14.14 -4.18 8.74
N GLU A 177 -13.72 -4.98 9.72
CA GLU A 177 -12.37 -5.57 9.73
C GLU A 177 -12.39 -7.01 9.24
N HIS A 178 -11.37 -7.35 8.45
CA HIS A 178 -11.20 -8.68 7.89
C HIS A 178 -9.73 -9.10 7.98
N THR A 179 -9.52 -10.41 7.90
CA THR A 179 -8.18 -11.01 7.80
C THR A 179 -8.17 -12.00 6.65
N TRP A 180 -7.09 -11.95 5.89
CA TRP A 180 -6.78 -12.89 4.82
C TRP A 180 -5.45 -13.57 5.10
N THR A 181 -5.35 -14.84 4.73
CA THR A 181 -4.15 -15.65 4.91
C THR A 181 -3.80 -16.33 3.57
N PRO A 182 -2.52 -16.19 3.13
CA PRO A 182 -1.99 -16.82 1.92
C PRO A 182 -1.81 -18.33 2.04
#